data_AF-A0A847MQZ1-F1
#
_entry.id   AF-A0A847MQZ1-F1
#
_cell.length_a   1.000
_cell.length_b   1.000
_cell.length_c   1.000
_cell.angle_alpha   90.00
_cell.angle_beta   90.00
_cell.angle_gamma   90.00
#
_symmetry.space_group_name_H-M   'P 1'
#
loop_
_entity.id
_entity.type
_entity.pdbx_description
1 polymer ?
#
loop_
_entity_poly.entity_id
_entity_poly.type
_entity_poly.pdbx_seq_one_letter_code
_entity_poly.pdbx_strand_id
1 'polypeptide(L)'
;MTAAPTDLITRRAGDEPADNQPIVSEVSITSSSPTDNPRLQPRGANGRFVKEDAEADELPADRYLDREISWLQFNERVLQLAADESIPLLERARYLAIFTSNLDEFFMVRVAGLKRRIATGIAVRSASGLEPREVLEQIAEVSHELMDLQSRVFAQQVRPALEEEGITIVDWADLSEDEQSAMGELFMDRIFPVLTPLAVDPAHPFPYISGLSLNLAVLLTNPKTGKEHFARVKVPPLLPRLLEVGDSTPYGARLLPIEHVIAAHLDQLFPGMQVDEHFTFRVTRNEDLEVEEDDAENLLKALEKELLRRRFGQAVRLEVEEDISKRVLKLLVRELGVRDDDVLPLPAPLDLTGLNVIHDLDRPHLKYKKFVPVTAKGISDVESASMPDIFAAIRRKEVLVHHPYESFATSVQHFIRQAAEDPKVLAIKQT
;
A
#
# COMPACT_ATOMS: atom_id res chain seq x y z
N MET A 1 -44.14 29.87 -56.08
CA MET A 1 -44.31 28.51 -56.65
C MET A 1 -42.95 27.84 -56.63
N THR A 2 -42.88 26.56 -56.22
CA THR A 2 -41.96 25.47 -56.65
C THR A 2 -40.52 25.80 -57.10
N ALA A 3 -39.47 25.07 -56.72
CA ALA A 3 -39.28 23.95 -55.78
C ALA A 3 -37.76 23.72 -55.57
N ALA A 4 -37.37 22.92 -54.56
CA ALA A 4 -36.01 22.37 -54.40
C ALA A 4 -35.79 21.18 -55.39
N PRO A 5 -34.67 20.41 -55.43
CA PRO A 5 -33.85 19.88 -54.31
C PRO A 5 -32.36 20.32 -54.43
N THR A 6 -31.35 19.83 -53.69
CA THR A 6 -31.16 18.81 -52.61
C THR A 6 -30.03 19.37 -51.69
N ASP A 7 -29.60 18.82 -50.55
CA ASP A 7 -29.88 17.58 -49.81
C ASP A 7 -29.65 17.78 -48.29
N LEU A 8 -30.02 16.81 -47.43
CA LEU A 8 -29.79 16.82 -45.99
C LEU A 8 -29.67 15.38 -45.44
N ILE A 9 -28.44 14.94 -45.20
CA ILE A 9 -28.18 13.64 -44.55
C ILE A 9 -28.59 13.73 -43.07
N THR A 10 -29.58 12.94 -42.71
CA THR A 10 -30.04 12.76 -41.32
C THR A 10 -28.93 12.14 -40.47
N ARG A 11 -28.35 12.91 -39.54
CA ARG A 11 -27.67 12.34 -38.36
C ARG A 11 -28.73 11.79 -37.41
N ARG A 12 -28.57 10.54 -36.97
CA ARG A 12 -29.33 10.00 -35.83
C ARG A 12 -28.88 10.71 -34.56
N ALA A 13 -29.83 11.12 -33.72
CA ALA A 13 -29.55 11.35 -32.31
C ALA A 13 -29.41 9.98 -31.62
N GLY A 14 -28.37 9.78 -30.81
CA GLY A 14 -28.13 8.50 -30.15
C GLY A 14 -26.69 8.11 -29.80
N ASP A 15 -25.73 9.03 -29.89
CA ASP A 15 -24.38 8.87 -29.29
C ASP A 15 -24.04 10.18 -28.54
N GLU A 16 -24.45 10.26 -27.28
CA GLU A 16 -23.76 11.10 -26.29
C GLU A 16 -22.65 10.25 -25.68
N PRO A 17 -21.42 10.78 -25.51
CA PRO A 17 -20.36 10.03 -24.83
C PRO A 17 -20.76 9.83 -23.37
N ALA A 18 -20.89 8.56 -22.96
CA ALA A 18 -21.17 8.21 -21.58
C ALA A 18 -19.97 8.55 -20.67
N ASP A 19 -20.30 9.08 -19.49
CA ASP A 19 -19.41 9.40 -18.36
C ASP A 19 -18.13 10.19 -18.63
N ASN A 20 -18.23 11.50 -18.35
CA ASN A 20 -17.11 12.33 -17.86
C ASN A 20 -17.21 12.49 -16.32
N GLN A 21 -17.63 11.44 -15.61
CA GLN A 21 -17.60 11.41 -14.15
C GLN A 21 -16.17 11.12 -13.67
N PRO A 22 -15.65 11.83 -12.66
CA PRO A 22 -14.31 11.56 -12.15
C PRO A 22 -14.27 10.19 -11.48
N ILE A 23 -13.22 9.40 -11.73
CA ILE A 23 -13.07 8.04 -11.17
C ILE A 23 -13.09 8.05 -9.64
N VAL A 24 -12.58 9.13 -9.03
CA VAL A 24 -12.65 9.40 -7.59
C VAL A 24 -13.49 10.65 -7.34
N SER A 25 -14.46 10.56 -6.44
CA SER A 25 -15.25 11.72 -5.98
C SER A 25 -14.46 12.57 -4.97
N GLU A 26 -14.73 13.89 -4.94
CA GLU A 26 -14.21 14.77 -3.86
C GLU A 26 -14.81 14.41 -2.49
N VAL A 27 -16.05 13.92 -2.48
CA VAL A 27 -16.71 13.37 -1.30
C VAL A 27 -16.21 11.95 -1.06
N SER A 28 -15.94 11.61 0.21
CA SER A 28 -15.55 10.26 0.62
C SER A 28 -16.63 9.24 0.24
N ILE A 29 -16.22 8.10 -0.31
CA ILE A 29 -17.14 7.00 -0.67
C ILE A 29 -17.77 6.32 0.55
N THR A 30 -17.17 6.49 1.73
CA THR A 30 -17.65 5.93 3.00
C THR A 30 -18.00 7.04 4.00
N SER A 31 -19.04 6.84 4.81
CA SER A 31 -19.27 7.67 6.00
C SER A 31 -18.65 7.02 7.22
N SER A 32 -17.96 7.82 8.03
CA SER A 32 -17.48 7.43 9.36
C SER A 32 -18.52 7.69 10.47
N SER A 33 -19.72 8.18 10.10
CA SER A 33 -20.88 8.34 10.97
C SER A 33 -21.71 7.03 10.99
N PRO A 34 -21.95 6.42 12.17
CA PRO A 34 -22.74 5.19 12.28
C PRO A 34 -24.19 5.29 11.79
N THR A 35 -24.75 6.51 11.79
CA THR A 35 -26.13 6.85 11.42
C THR A 35 -26.39 6.88 9.92
N ASP A 36 -25.36 7.11 9.10
CA ASP A 36 -25.47 7.14 7.63
C ASP A 36 -25.53 5.74 7.02
N ASN A 37 -25.23 4.68 7.79
CA ASN A 37 -25.29 3.30 7.31
C ASN A 37 -26.70 2.70 7.54
N PRO A 38 -27.53 2.52 6.49
CA PRO A 38 -28.92 2.06 6.65
C PRO A 38 -29.07 0.62 7.15
N ARG A 39 -27.97 -0.12 7.34
CA ARG A 39 -27.96 -1.47 7.94
C ARG A 39 -27.86 -1.45 9.47
N LEU A 40 -27.47 -0.33 10.08
CA LEU A 40 -27.16 -0.25 11.51
C LEU A 40 -28.28 0.49 12.28
N GLN A 41 -29.01 -0.25 13.12
CA GLN A 41 -29.93 0.36 14.06
C GLN A 41 -29.16 0.96 15.25
N PRO A 42 -29.47 2.19 15.69
CA PRO A 42 -28.79 2.81 16.82
C PRO A 42 -28.97 1.97 18.10
N ARG A 43 -27.85 1.76 18.80
CA ARG A 43 -27.79 1.04 20.09
C ARG A 43 -27.32 2.00 21.16
N GLY A 44 -27.93 1.90 22.35
CA GLY A 44 -27.47 2.66 23.52
C GLY A 44 -26.13 2.11 24.01
N ALA A 45 -25.45 2.84 24.89
CA ALA A 45 -24.17 2.44 25.49
C ALA A 45 -24.22 1.09 26.26
N ASN A 46 -25.41 0.54 26.50
CA ASN A 46 -25.66 -0.76 27.11
C ASN A 46 -25.88 -1.91 26.09
N GLY A 47 -25.64 -1.67 24.79
CA GLY A 47 -25.75 -2.65 23.70
C GLY A 47 -27.18 -2.99 23.26
N ARG A 48 -28.21 -2.47 23.94
CA ARG A 48 -29.62 -2.64 23.53
C ARG A 48 -29.96 -1.67 22.41
N PHE A 49 -30.86 -2.10 21.51
CA PHE A 49 -31.48 -1.20 20.53
C PHE A 49 -32.15 -0.03 21.26
N VAL A 50 -31.93 1.18 20.78
CA VAL A 50 -32.63 2.37 21.28
C VAL A 50 -34.07 2.30 20.79
N LYS A 51 -35.04 2.51 21.69
CA LYS A 51 -36.41 2.85 21.28
C LYS A 51 -36.44 4.35 20.97
N GLU A 52 -37.08 4.74 19.88
CA GLU A 52 -37.19 6.14 19.42
C GLU A 52 -37.85 7.10 20.45
N ASP A 53 -38.50 6.57 21.50
CA ASP A 53 -39.15 7.35 22.56
C ASP A 53 -38.21 7.60 23.77
N ALA A 54 -37.25 8.52 23.63
CA ALA A 54 -36.51 9.10 24.76
C ALA A 54 -36.36 10.62 24.58
N GLU A 55 -36.88 11.39 25.55
CA GLU A 55 -36.93 12.86 25.49
C GLU A 55 -35.53 13.51 25.59
N ALA A 56 -35.40 14.69 24.98
CA ALA A 56 -34.13 15.31 24.68
C ALA A 56 -33.42 15.95 25.89
N ASP A 57 -32.22 15.44 26.22
CA ASP A 57 -31.03 16.25 26.55
C ASP A 57 -29.71 15.51 26.26
N GLU A 58 -29.73 14.52 25.34
CA GLU A 58 -28.56 13.74 24.96
C GLU A 58 -27.99 14.24 23.61
N LEU A 59 -26.67 14.44 23.55
CA LEU A 59 -25.95 14.73 22.30
C LEU A 59 -26.17 13.61 21.27
N PRO A 60 -26.16 13.91 19.95
CA PRO A 60 -26.44 12.93 18.90
C PRO A 60 -25.63 11.63 19.03
N ALA A 61 -26.23 10.50 18.66
CA ALA A 61 -25.61 9.17 18.79
C ALA A 61 -24.35 9.01 17.93
N ASP A 62 -24.27 9.77 16.84
CA ASP A 62 -23.20 9.88 15.84
C ASP A 62 -22.21 11.03 16.10
N ARG A 63 -22.24 11.65 17.28
CA ARG A 63 -21.31 12.73 17.68
C ARG A 63 -19.81 12.38 17.61
N TYR A 64 -19.46 11.10 17.47
CA TYR A 64 -18.09 10.62 17.32
C TYR A 64 -17.98 9.73 16.08
N LEU A 65 -17.01 10.07 15.22
CA LEU A 65 -16.60 9.23 14.11
C LEU A 65 -15.84 8.00 14.63
N ASP A 66 -15.91 6.89 13.91
CA ASP A 66 -15.09 5.73 14.20
C ASP A 66 -13.61 5.98 13.78
N ARG A 67 -12.65 5.68 14.65
CA ARG A 67 -11.21 6.00 14.46
C ARG A 67 -10.61 5.22 13.30
N GLU A 68 -11.08 4.00 13.07
CA GLU A 68 -10.60 3.09 12.06
C GLU A 68 -11.16 3.45 10.69
N ILE A 69 -12.45 3.77 10.60
CA ILE A 69 -13.07 4.26 9.36
C ILE A 69 -12.57 5.66 9.00
N SER A 70 -12.41 6.55 9.98
CA SER A 70 -11.81 7.88 9.76
C SER A 70 -10.36 7.80 9.27
N TRP A 71 -9.61 6.76 9.67
CA TRP A 71 -8.28 6.50 9.11
C TRP A 71 -8.35 6.04 7.64
N LEU A 72 -9.32 5.18 7.28
CA LEU A 72 -9.52 4.77 5.89
C LEU A 72 -9.90 5.97 5.00
N GLN A 73 -10.73 6.90 5.49
CA GLN A 73 -11.03 8.18 4.80
C GLN A 73 -9.80 9.07 4.64
N PHE A 74 -8.87 9.08 5.61
CA PHE A 74 -7.58 9.75 5.45
C PHE A 74 -6.76 9.12 4.31
N ASN A 75 -6.73 7.78 4.21
CA ASN A 75 -5.99 7.12 3.12
C ASN A 75 -6.71 7.30 1.76
N GLU A 76 -8.03 7.35 1.74
CA GLU A 76 -8.80 7.77 0.55
C GLU A 76 -8.38 9.17 0.08
N ARG A 77 -8.11 10.12 0.99
CA ARG A 77 -7.58 11.44 0.61
C ARG A 77 -6.18 11.36 -0.03
N VAL A 78 -5.37 10.35 0.31
CA VAL A 78 -4.10 10.07 -0.39
C VAL A 78 -4.37 9.54 -1.80
N LEU A 79 -5.36 8.67 -1.98
CA LEU A 79 -5.77 8.16 -3.29
C LEU A 79 -6.38 9.27 -4.18
N GLN A 80 -7.12 10.23 -3.60
CA GLN A 80 -7.57 11.44 -4.32
C GLN A 80 -6.40 12.24 -4.90
N LEU A 81 -5.23 12.31 -4.23
CA LEU A 81 -4.03 12.97 -4.76
C LEU A 81 -3.36 12.18 -5.90
N ALA A 82 -3.58 10.87 -5.99
CA ALA A 82 -3.15 10.08 -7.14
C ALA A 82 -4.08 10.27 -8.36
N ALA A 83 -5.37 10.52 -8.12
CA ALA A 83 -6.35 10.76 -9.19
C ALA A 83 -6.35 12.21 -9.71
N ASP A 84 -5.89 13.18 -8.91
CA ASP A 84 -5.82 14.59 -9.27
C ASP A 84 -4.80 14.85 -10.39
N GLU A 85 -5.28 15.20 -11.58
CA GLU A 85 -4.47 15.48 -12.78
C GLU A 85 -3.66 16.79 -12.68
N SER A 86 -3.92 17.64 -11.69
CA SER A 86 -3.08 18.82 -11.42
C SER A 86 -1.77 18.46 -10.69
N ILE A 87 -1.67 17.24 -10.16
CA ILE A 87 -0.47 16.70 -9.52
C ILE A 87 0.47 16.13 -10.60
N PRO A 88 1.79 16.40 -10.56
CA PRO A 88 2.74 15.85 -11.52
C PRO A 88 2.71 14.32 -11.57
N LEU A 89 2.78 13.75 -12.77
CA LEU A 89 2.48 12.34 -13.04
C LEU A 89 3.26 11.33 -12.17
N LEU A 90 4.56 11.55 -11.95
CA LEU A 90 5.34 10.65 -11.11
C LEU A 90 4.94 10.77 -9.63
N GLU A 91 4.51 11.95 -9.17
CA GLU A 91 3.99 12.12 -7.82
C GLU A 91 2.61 11.42 -7.66
N ARG A 92 1.78 11.37 -8.71
CA ARG A 92 0.55 10.55 -8.73
C ARG A 92 0.88 9.05 -8.57
N ALA A 93 1.86 8.55 -9.32
CA ALA A 93 2.35 7.17 -9.17
C ALA A 93 2.92 6.92 -7.75
N ARG A 94 3.58 7.91 -7.16
CA ARG A 94 4.04 7.85 -5.76
C ARG A 94 2.89 7.86 -4.75
N TYR A 95 1.82 8.62 -4.97
CA TYR A 95 0.65 8.59 -4.07
C TYR A 95 -0.07 7.24 -4.10
N LEU A 96 -0.09 6.53 -5.24
CA LEU A 96 -0.53 5.13 -5.27
C LEU A 96 0.36 4.24 -4.39
N ALA A 97 1.69 4.37 -4.49
CA ALA A 97 2.61 3.62 -3.64
C ALA A 97 2.44 3.95 -2.14
N ILE A 98 2.27 5.23 -1.79
CA ILE A 98 2.02 5.69 -0.41
C ILE A 98 0.69 5.12 0.12
N PHE A 99 -0.38 5.14 -0.69
CA PHE A 99 -1.67 4.54 -0.31
C PHE A 99 -1.51 3.06 0.06
N THR A 100 -0.78 2.27 -0.75
CA THR A 100 -0.53 0.85 -0.45
C THR A 100 0.27 0.69 0.85
N SER A 101 1.39 1.41 1.01
CA SER A 101 2.21 1.33 2.23
C SER A 101 1.46 1.74 3.50
N ASN A 102 0.63 2.79 3.43
CA ASN A 102 -0.22 3.20 4.55
C ASN A 102 -1.24 2.08 4.89
N LEU A 103 -1.89 1.51 3.88
CA LEU A 103 -2.89 0.45 4.07
C LEU A 103 -2.24 -0.84 4.59
N ASP A 104 -0.99 -1.13 4.21
CA ASP A 104 -0.19 -2.18 4.80
C ASP A 104 -0.05 -1.98 6.31
N GLU A 105 0.49 -0.84 6.75
CA GLU A 105 0.64 -0.48 8.17
C GLU A 105 -0.68 -0.58 8.94
N PHE A 106 -1.77 -0.04 8.38
CA PHE A 106 -3.11 -0.12 8.99
C PHE A 106 -3.57 -1.56 9.23
N PHE A 107 -3.36 -2.47 8.27
CA PHE A 107 -3.69 -3.87 8.46
C PHE A 107 -2.74 -4.56 9.44
N MET A 108 -1.43 -4.31 9.37
CA MET A 108 -0.41 -4.92 10.24
C MET A 108 -0.55 -4.52 11.71
N VAL A 109 -0.91 -3.25 11.97
CA VAL A 109 -1.02 -2.70 13.33
C VAL A 109 -2.46 -2.70 13.80
N ARG A 110 -3.33 -1.88 13.19
CA ARG A 110 -4.68 -1.59 13.73
C ARG A 110 -5.66 -2.75 13.56
N VAL A 111 -5.79 -3.28 12.33
CA VAL A 111 -6.71 -4.41 12.07
C VAL A 111 -6.27 -5.65 12.84
N ALA A 112 -4.96 -5.90 12.91
CA ALA A 112 -4.40 -6.97 13.72
C ALA A 112 -4.67 -6.80 15.22
N GLY A 113 -4.46 -5.59 15.77
CA GLY A 113 -4.79 -5.24 17.16
C GLY A 113 -6.26 -5.45 17.48
N LEU A 114 -7.16 -4.99 16.62
CA LEU A 114 -8.61 -5.17 16.75
C LEU A 114 -9.01 -6.66 16.72
N LYS A 115 -8.52 -7.43 15.73
CA LYS A 115 -8.72 -8.90 15.67
C LYS A 115 -8.20 -9.59 16.93
N ARG A 116 -7.05 -9.16 17.48
CA ARG A 116 -6.47 -9.70 18.72
C ARG A 116 -7.30 -9.39 19.96
N ARG A 117 -7.79 -8.15 20.12
CA ARG A 117 -8.70 -7.74 21.21
C ARG A 117 -10.00 -8.55 21.17
N ILE A 118 -10.56 -8.80 19.98
CA ILE A 118 -11.76 -9.63 19.80
C ILE A 118 -11.49 -11.09 20.18
N ALA A 119 -10.39 -11.67 19.70
CA ALA A 119 -10.01 -13.06 19.98
C ALA A 119 -9.65 -13.33 21.45
N THR A 120 -9.29 -12.29 22.22
CA THR A 120 -9.04 -12.39 23.67
C THR A 120 -10.26 -12.08 24.53
N GLY A 121 -11.35 -11.58 23.94
CA GLY A 121 -12.55 -11.14 24.65
C GLY A 121 -12.36 -9.84 25.44
N ILE A 122 -11.37 -9.02 25.05
CA ILE A 122 -11.02 -7.75 25.72
C ILE A 122 -11.53 -6.54 24.91
N ALA A 123 -11.86 -6.72 23.63
CA ALA A 123 -12.39 -5.64 22.79
C ALA A 123 -13.67 -5.03 23.38
N VAL A 124 -13.66 -3.71 23.52
CA VAL A 124 -14.81 -2.88 23.94
C VAL A 124 -15.42 -2.18 22.73
N ARG A 125 -16.67 -1.73 22.83
CA ARG A 125 -17.29 -0.86 21.81
C ARG A 125 -16.44 0.39 21.59
N SER A 126 -16.34 0.84 20.35
CA SER A 126 -15.64 2.09 20.02
C SER A 126 -16.45 3.32 20.46
N ALA A 127 -15.83 4.50 20.44
CA ALA A 127 -16.47 5.75 20.85
C ALA A 127 -17.67 6.15 19.95
N SER A 128 -17.70 5.67 18.71
CA SER A 128 -18.82 5.77 17.76
C SER A 128 -20.00 4.85 18.13
N GLY A 129 -19.83 3.97 19.13
CA GLY A 129 -20.85 3.05 19.61
C GLY A 129 -20.90 1.70 18.88
N LEU A 130 -20.09 1.49 17.84
CA LEU A 130 -20.01 0.24 17.09
C LEU A 130 -19.43 -0.90 17.94
N GLU A 131 -19.91 -2.13 17.74
CA GLU A 131 -19.24 -3.34 18.23
C GLU A 131 -17.94 -3.59 17.44
N PRO A 132 -16.89 -4.13 18.06
CA PRO A 132 -15.63 -4.47 17.39
C PRO A 132 -15.76 -5.33 16.13
N ARG A 133 -16.82 -6.14 16.02
CA ARG A 133 -17.12 -6.93 14.81
C ARG A 133 -17.79 -6.09 13.72
N GLU A 134 -18.69 -5.19 14.07
CA GLU A 134 -19.31 -4.23 13.15
C GLU A 134 -18.22 -3.31 12.54
N VAL A 135 -17.21 -2.91 13.34
CA VAL A 135 -16.01 -2.18 12.86
C VAL A 135 -15.17 -3.03 11.88
N LEU A 136 -14.89 -4.30 12.19
CA LEU A 136 -14.15 -5.17 11.26
C LEU A 136 -14.89 -5.43 9.94
N GLU A 137 -16.21 -5.57 9.99
CA GLU A 137 -17.05 -5.75 8.80
C GLU A 137 -17.02 -4.49 7.91
N GLN A 138 -17.13 -3.29 8.49
CA GLN A 138 -16.97 -2.03 7.76
C GLN A 138 -15.55 -1.84 7.20
N ILE A 139 -14.50 -2.18 7.97
CA ILE A 139 -13.12 -2.14 7.49
C ILE A 139 -12.94 -3.01 6.25
N ALA A 140 -13.53 -4.22 6.22
CA ALA A 140 -13.47 -5.10 5.06
C ALA A 140 -14.18 -4.47 3.86
N GLU A 141 -15.46 -4.06 3.99
CA GLU A 141 -16.22 -3.42 2.91
C GLU A 141 -15.47 -2.20 2.32
N VAL A 142 -15.06 -1.25 3.17
CA VAL A 142 -14.36 -0.02 2.74
C VAL A 142 -12.97 -0.30 2.14
N SER A 143 -12.22 -1.26 2.69
CA SER A 143 -10.89 -1.57 2.14
C SER A 143 -10.96 -2.20 0.76
N HIS A 144 -11.98 -3.03 0.49
CA HIS A 144 -12.22 -3.57 -0.85
C HIS A 144 -12.53 -2.45 -1.84
N GLU A 145 -13.48 -1.57 -1.51
CA GLU A 145 -13.86 -0.44 -2.37
C GLU A 145 -12.67 0.50 -2.69
N LEU A 146 -11.84 0.82 -1.70
CA LEU A 146 -10.66 1.67 -1.88
C LEU A 146 -9.54 1.00 -2.69
N MET A 147 -9.35 -0.32 -2.58
CA MET A 147 -8.35 -1.05 -3.37
C MET A 147 -8.81 -1.27 -4.82
N ASP A 148 -10.10 -1.54 -5.05
CA ASP A 148 -10.68 -1.53 -6.39
C ASP A 148 -10.56 -0.15 -7.05
N LEU A 149 -10.78 0.92 -6.28
CA LEU A 149 -10.60 2.29 -6.73
C LEU A 149 -9.13 2.59 -7.05
N GLN A 150 -8.18 2.12 -6.23
CA GLN A 150 -6.75 2.24 -6.50
C GLN A 150 -6.36 1.57 -7.82
N SER A 151 -6.81 0.34 -8.05
CA SER A 151 -6.58 -0.40 -9.28
C SER A 151 -7.15 0.32 -10.51
N ARG A 152 -8.34 0.93 -10.40
CA ARG A 152 -8.92 1.75 -11.49
C ARG A 152 -8.10 3.02 -11.75
N VAL A 153 -7.74 3.79 -10.73
CA VAL A 153 -6.92 5.01 -10.90
C VAL A 153 -5.57 4.67 -11.55
N PHE A 154 -4.95 3.57 -11.14
CA PHE A 154 -3.73 3.09 -11.77
C PHE A 154 -3.95 2.69 -13.24
N ALA A 155 -4.87 1.76 -13.52
CA ALA A 155 -5.04 1.19 -14.84
C ALA A 155 -5.66 2.14 -15.88
N GLN A 156 -6.50 3.08 -15.45
CA GLN A 156 -7.31 3.92 -16.35
C GLN A 156 -6.81 5.37 -16.47
N GLN A 157 -5.92 5.83 -15.56
CA GLN A 157 -5.35 7.18 -15.62
C GLN A 157 -3.81 7.16 -15.58
N VAL A 158 -3.22 6.64 -14.50
CA VAL A 158 -1.78 6.80 -14.25
C VAL A 158 -0.96 5.98 -15.23
N ARG A 159 -1.31 4.72 -15.51
CA ARG A 159 -0.61 3.87 -16.47
C ARG A 159 -0.69 4.43 -17.91
N PRO A 160 -1.86 4.76 -18.48
CA PRO A 160 -1.93 5.39 -19.81
C PRO A 160 -1.11 6.69 -19.92
N ALA A 161 -1.16 7.56 -18.91
CA ALA A 161 -0.38 8.80 -18.92
C ALA A 161 1.14 8.55 -18.81
N LEU A 162 1.58 7.50 -18.11
CA LEU A 162 2.98 7.07 -18.11
C LEU A 162 3.41 6.58 -19.50
N GLU A 163 2.55 5.81 -20.17
CA GLU A 163 2.80 5.30 -21.53
C GLU A 163 2.92 6.46 -22.56
N GLU A 164 2.12 7.52 -22.43
CA GLU A 164 2.24 8.76 -23.23
C GLU A 164 3.58 9.50 -23.02
N GLU A 165 4.12 9.49 -21.81
CA GLU A 165 5.45 10.04 -21.45
C GLU A 165 6.62 9.08 -21.74
N GLY A 166 6.34 7.95 -22.42
CA GLY A 166 7.32 6.95 -22.81
C GLY A 166 7.80 6.04 -21.67
N ILE A 167 7.05 5.97 -20.56
CA ILE A 167 7.33 5.09 -19.43
C ILE A 167 6.32 3.94 -19.47
N THR A 168 6.74 2.75 -19.92
CA THR A 168 5.83 1.62 -20.08
C THR A 168 6.17 0.48 -19.14
N ILE A 169 5.15 -0.16 -18.57
CA ILE A 169 5.29 -1.45 -17.88
C ILE A 169 4.91 -2.54 -18.90
N VAL A 170 5.89 -3.37 -19.25
CA VAL A 170 5.79 -4.39 -20.29
C VAL A 170 5.68 -5.78 -19.70
N ASP A 171 5.06 -6.70 -20.44
CA ASP A 171 5.06 -8.12 -20.12
C ASP A 171 6.28 -8.85 -20.72
N TRP A 172 6.54 -10.09 -20.29
CA TRP A 172 7.51 -10.97 -20.93
C TRP A 172 7.17 -11.23 -22.40
N ALA A 173 5.87 -11.33 -22.72
CA ALA A 173 5.38 -11.52 -24.09
C ALA A 173 5.62 -10.31 -25.02
N ASP A 174 5.83 -9.12 -24.46
CA ASP A 174 6.10 -7.88 -25.21
C ASP A 174 7.60 -7.67 -25.54
N LEU A 175 8.46 -8.59 -25.09
CA LEU A 175 9.91 -8.52 -25.31
C LEU A 175 10.31 -9.16 -26.65
N SER A 176 11.34 -8.59 -27.28
CA SER A 176 12.04 -9.23 -28.40
C SER A 176 12.88 -10.43 -27.93
N GLU A 177 13.27 -11.32 -28.86
CA GLU A 177 14.11 -12.50 -28.54
C GLU A 177 15.46 -12.11 -27.90
N ASP A 178 16.07 -11.00 -28.34
CA ASP A 178 17.31 -10.46 -27.76
C ASP A 178 17.10 -9.95 -26.33
N GLU A 179 15.96 -9.30 -26.06
CA GLU A 179 15.59 -8.80 -24.73
C GLU A 179 15.25 -9.94 -23.75
N GLN A 180 14.52 -10.95 -24.21
CA GLN A 180 14.27 -12.18 -23.44
C GLN A 180 15.59 -12.90 -23.12
N SER A 181 16.53 -12.96 -24.07
CA SER A 181 17.85 -13.54 -23.85
C SER A 181 18.64 -12.77 -22.79
N ALA A 182 18.69 -11.44 -22.89
CA ALA A 182 19.37 -10.59 -21.89
C ALA A 182 18.72 -10.66 -20.50
N MET A 183 17.39 -10.77 -20.41
CA MET A 183 16.69 -10.99 -19.14
C MET A 183 16.92 -12.40 -18.60
N GLY A 184 17.11 -13.41 -19.44
CA GLY A 184 17.51 -14.76 -19.05
C GLY A 184 18.93 -14.83 -18.47
N GLU A 185 19.89 -14.10 -19.05
CA GLU A 185 21.23 -13.92 -18.48
C GLU A 185 21.15 -13.21 -17.11
N LEU A 186 20.41 -12.11 -17.02
CA LEU A 186 20.16 -11.40 -15.76
C LEU A 186 19.51 -12.31 -14.70
N PHE A 187 18.56 -13.15 -15.12
CA PHE A 187 17.92 -14.13 -14.25
C PHE A 187 18.94 -15.11 -13.68
N MET A 188 19.74 -15.76 -14.54
CA MET A 188 20.73 -16.76 -14.12
C MET A 188 21.84 -16.18 -13.23
N ASP A 189 22.36 -15.01 -13.58
CA ASP A 189 23.51 -14.41 -12.88
C ASP A 189 23.13 -13.71 -11.57
N ARG A 190 21.91 -13.15 -11.46
CA ARG A 190 21.53 -12.27 -10.34
C ARG A 190 20.25 -12.65 -9.61
N ILE A 191 19.24 -13.19 -10.29
CA ILE A 191 17.93 -13.48 -9.67
C ILE A 191 17.92 -14.90 -9.10
N PHE A 192 18.16 -15.91 -9.93
CA PHE A 192 18.19 -17.33 -9.56
C PHE A 192 19.02 -17.63 -8.30
N PRO A 193 20.24 -17.08 -8.10
CA PRO A 193 21.06 -17.38 -6.93
C PRO A 193 20.47 -16.91 -5.58
N VAL A 194 19.51 -15.98 -5.60
CA VAL A 194 18.82 -15.47 -4.39
C VAL A 194 17.40 -16.00 -4.23
N LEU A 195 16.91 -16.82 -5.17
CA LEU A 195 15.61 -17.49 -5.06
C LEU A 195 15.72 -18.74 -4.17
N THR A 196 14.63 -19.05 -3.47
CA THR A 196 14.48 -20.30 -2.72
C THR A 196 13.07 -20.83 -2.97
N PRO A 197 12.88 -21.70 -3.98
CA PRO A 197 11.59 -22.33 -4.22
C PRO A 197 11.26 -23.29 -3.07
N LEU A 198 10.03 -23.23 -2.57
CA LEU A 198 9.53 -24.09 -1.48
C LEU A 198 8.36 -24.92 -1.99
N ALA A 199 8.62 -26.20 -2.29
CA ALA A 199 7.58 -27.16 -2.63
C ALA A 199 6.83 -27.63 -1.37
N VAL A 200 5.54 -27.94 -1.52
CA VAL A 200 4.65 -28.44 -0.48
C VAL A 200 4.23 -29.86 -0.80
N ASP A 201 4.47 -30.77 0.15
CA ASP A 201 4.14 -32.19 0.05
C ASP A 201 3.93 -32.78 1.48
N PRO A 202 3.55 -34.07 1.65
CA PRO A 202 3.30 -34.64 2.97
C PRO A 202 4.50 -34.68 3.94
N ALA A 203 5.74 -34.53 3.46
CA ALA A 203 6.95 -34.37 4.26
C ALA A 203 7.35 -32.89 4.45
N HIS A 204 6.94 -32.01 3.53
CA HIS A 204 7.20 -30.57 3.54
C HIS A 204 5.87 -29.78 3.67
N PRO A 205 5.39 -29.49 4.90
CA PRO A 205 4.14 -28.77 5.10
C PRO A 205 4.20 -27.34 4.55
N PHE A 206 3.03 -26.70 4.39
CA PHE A 206 2.92 -25.37 3.81
C PHE A 206 3.85 -24.35 4.51
N PRO A 207 4.70 -23.61 3.76
CA PRO A 207 5.74 -22.80 4.35
C PRO A 207 5.19 -21.53 5.02
N TYR A 208 5.94 -20.99 5.97
CA TYR A 208 5.67 -19.66 6.48
C TYR A 208 5.87 -18.60 5.38
N ILE A 209 4.81 -17.83 5.10
CA ILE A 209 4.85 -16.69 4.18
C ILE A 209 5.10 -15.41 4.98
N SER A 210 6.16 -14.67 4.64
CA SER A 210 6.50 -13.40 5.30
C SER A 210 5.42 -12.34 5.06
N GLY A 211 5.16 -11.49 6.06
CA GLY A 211 4.37 -10.27 5.87
C GLY A 211 4.97 -9.40 4.75
N LEU A 212 4.09 -8.73 4.00
CA LEU A 212 4.37 -7.83 2.86
C LEU A 212 5.21 -8.42 1.72
N SER A 213 5.55 -9.71 1.78
CA SER A 213 6.24 -10.35 0.68
C SER A 213 5.27 -10.70 -0.44
N LEU A 214 5.68 -10.36 -1.66
CA LEU A 214 5.07 -10.88 -2.86
C LEU A 214 5.63 -12.27 -3.19
N ASN A 215 4.78 -13.13 -3.73
CA ASN A 215 5.08 -14.54 -3.96
C ASN A 215 4.40 -15.02 -5.23
N LEU A 216 5.00 -15.97 -5.93
CA LEU A 216 4.32 -16.79 -6.93
C LEU A 216 3.83 -18.07 -6.24
N ALA A 217 2.53 -18.34 -6.37
CA ALA A 217 1.89 -19.62 -6.14
C ALA A 217 1.96 -20.43 -7.44
N VAL A 218 2.73 -21.51 -7.44
CA VAL A 218 3.00 -22.32 -8.63
C VAL A 218 2.38 -23.69 -8.45
N LEU A 219 1.59 -24.15 -9.42
CA LEU A 219 1.11 -25.52 -9.48
C LEU A 219 1.98 -26.32 -10.46
N LEU A 220 2.42 -27.48 -10.00
CA LEU A 220 3.35 -28.34 -10.70
C LEU A 220 2.80 -29.77 -10.82
N THR A 221 2.81 -30.36 -12.00
CA THR A 221 2.56 -31.80 -12.18
C THR A 221 3.86 -32.56 -12.35
N ASN A 222 4.02 -33.68 -11.64
CA ASN A 222 5.14 -34.60 -11.83
C ASN A 222 4.83 -35.54 -13.02
N PRO A 223 5.49 -35.41 -14.19
CA PRO A 223 5.07 -36.12 -15.41
C PRO A 223 5.23 -37.65 -15.34
N LYS A 224 6.03 -38.15 -14.38
CA LYS A 224 6.28 -39.58 -14.18
C LYS A 224 5.22 -40.26 -13.30
N THR A 225 4.49 -39.49 -12.49
CA THR A 225 3.53 -40.02 -11.51
C THR A 225 2.13 -39.43 -11.62
N GLY A 226 1.94 -38.37 -12.40
CA GLY A 226 0.68 -37.65 -12.53
C GLY A 226 0.23 -36.95 -11.23
N LYS A 227 1.14 -36.77 -10.26
CA LYS A 227 0.85 -36.09 -9.00
C LYS A 227 1.03 -34.59 -9.13
N GLU A 228 0.03 -33.85 -8.70
CA GLU A 228 0.10 -32.40 -8.52
C GLU A 228 0.85 -32.06 -7.22
N HIS A 229 1.61 -30.98 -7.26
CA HIS A 229 2.38 -30.38 -6.18
C HIS A 229 2.15 -28.88 -6.21
N PHE A 230 2.02 -28.26 -5.04
CA PHE A 230 2.08 -26.81 -4.91
C PHE A 230 3.52 -26.41 -4.59
N ALA A 231 3.99 -25.31 -5.17
CA ALA A 231 5.23 -24.67 -4.78
C ALA A 231 5.05 -23.17 -4.64
N ARG A 232 5.87 -22.57 -3.79
CA ARG A 232 5.92 -21.13 -3.58
C ARG A 232 7.31 -20.62 -3.94
N VAL A 233 7.36 -19.55 -4.74
CA VAL A 233 8.59 -18.77 -4.99
C VAL A 233 8.41 -17.39 -4.36
N LYS A 234 9.36 -16.96 -3.52
CA LYS A 234 9.34 -15.60 -2.94
C LYS A 234 9.96 -14.63 -3.94
N VAL A 235 9.32 -13.49 -4.19
CA VAL A 235 9.98 -12.39 -4.90
C VAL A 235 11.01 -11.76 -3.96
N PRO A 236 12.30 -11.64 -4.35
CA PRO A 236 13.35 -11.16 -3.46
C PRO A 236 13.29 -9.63 -3.30
N PRO A 237 13.02 -9.08 -2.10
CA PRO A 237 12.89 -7.63 -1.88
C PRO A 237 14.23 -6.87 -1.94
N LEU A 238 15.34 -7.58 -2.11
CA LEU A 238 16.69 -7.03 -2.24
C LEU A 238 16.99 -6.57 -3.68
N LEU A 239 16.16 -6.96 -4.65
CA LEU A 239 16.30 -6.60 -6.06
C LEU A 239 15.23 -5.55 -6.44
N PRO A 240 15.49 -4.67 -7.42
CA PRO A 240 14.48 -3.75 -7.93
C PRO A 240 13.25 -4.51 -8.41
N ARG A 241 12.07 -4.02 -7.99
CA ARG A 241 10.77 -4.62 -8.29
C ARG A 241 10.42 -4.57 -9.78
N LEU A 242 10.83 -3.48 -10.42
CA LEU A 242 10.72 -3.22 -11.85
C LEU A 242 12.15 -3.17 -12.43
N LEU A 243 12.40 -3.92 -13.49
CA LEU A 243 13.69 -4.03 -14.16
C LEU A 243 13.65 -3.29 -15.49
N GLU A 244 14.66 -2.45 -15.78
CA GLU A 244 14.77 -1.80 -17.08
C GLU A 244 15.11 -2.83 -18.18
N VAL A 245 14.43 -2.74 -19.32
CA VAL A 245 14.63 -3.64 -20.48
C VAL A 245 15.01 -2.85 -21.73
N GLY A 246 16.09 -3.29 -22.37
CA GLY A 246 16.72 -2.59 -23.50
C GLY A 246 17.51 -1.35 -23.07
N ASP A 247 17.94 -0.55 -24.04
CA ASP A 247 18.63 0.71 -23.76
C ASP A 247 17.62 1.79 -23.33
N SER A 248 17.54 2.04 -22.01
CA SER A 248 16.83 3.20 -21.46
C SER A 248 17.34 4.50 -22.09
N THR A 249 16.46 5.20 -22.79
CA THR A 249 16.80 6.51 -23.38
C THR A 249 16.42 7.62 -22.40
N PRO A 250 16.97 8.84 -22.53
CA PRO A 250 16.54 9.98 -21.72
C PRO A 250 15.03 10.31 -21.83
N TYR A 251 14.35 9.75 -22.82
CA TYR A 251 12.95 10.02 -23.14
C TYR A 251 12.04 8.78 -23.05
N GLY A 252 12.58 7.57 -22.83
CA GLY A 252 11.80 6.34 -22.77
C GLY A 252 12.39 5.29 -21.83
N ALA A 253 11.55 4.70 -20.98
CA ALA A 253 11.90 3.66 -20.03
C ALA A 253 10.89 2.50 -20.15
N ARG A 254 11.37 1.30 -20.47
CA ARG A 254 10.57 0.06 -20.50
C ARG A 254 10.90 -0.75 -19.25
N LEU A 255 9.88 -1.08 -18.47
CA LEU A 255 10.01 -1.68 -17.15
C LEU A 255 9.27 -3.02 -17.10
N LEU A 256 10.00 -4.10 -16.80
CA LEU A 256 9.46 -5.44 -16.64
C LEU A 256 9.37 -5.79 -15.15
N PRO A 257 8.21 -6.21 -14.62
CA PRO A 257 8.11 -6.71 -13.26
C PRO A 257 8.97 -7.96 -13.04
N ILE A 258 9.77 -7.96 -11.96
CA ILE A 258 10.73 -9.05 -11.68
C ILE A 258 10.06 -10.43 -11.52
N GLU A 259 8.81 -10.47 -11.06
CA GLU A 259 8.01 -11.68 -10.95
C GLU A 259 7.60 -12.25 -12.32
N HIS A 260 7.48 -11.42 -13.37
CA HIS A 260 7.30 -11.92 -14.74
C HIS A 260 8.58 -12.59 -15.26
N VAL A 261 9.76 -12.03 -14.93
CA VAL A 261 11.05 -12.71 -15.21
C VAL A 261 11.16 -14.03 -14.46
N ILE A 262 10.75 -14.08 -13.19
CA ILE A 262 10.76 -15.33 -12.41
C ILE A 262 9.76 -16.35 -12.98
N ALA A 263 8.56 -15.88 -13.38
CA ALA A 263 7.51 -16.70 -13.98
C ALA A 263 7.95 -17.35 -15.30
N ALA A 264 8.64 -16.59 -16.16
CA ALA A 264 9.16 -17.07 -17.43
C ALA A 264 10.22 -18.19 -17.30
N HIS A 265 10.85 -18.34 -16.13
CA HIS A 265 11.92 -19.30 -15.86
C HIS A 265 11.59 -20.33 -14.75
N LEU A 266 10.29 -20.57 -14.50
CA LEU A 266 9.84 -21.54 -13.48
C LEU A 266 10.27 -22.98 -13.81
N ASP A 267 10.44 -23.32 -15.08
CA ASP A 267 10.97 -24.62 -15.53
C ASP A 267 12.40 -24.88 -15.02
N GLN A 268 13.22 -23.84 -14.92
CA GLN A 268 14.59 -23.91 -14.40
C GLN A 268 14.62 -24.03 -12.88
N LEU A 269 13.61 -23.47 -12.19
CA LEU A 269 13.43 -23.60 -10.73
C LEU A 269 12.87 -24.97 -10.32
N PHE A 270 12.12 -25.63 -11.21
CA PHE A 270 11.45 -26.91 -10.94
C PHE A 270 11.84 -28.01 -11.97
N PRO A 271 13.13 -28.36 -12.11
CA PRO A 271 13.61 -29.25 -13.15
C PRO A 271 12.98 -30.64 -13.08
N GLY A 272 12.37 -31.07 -14.18
CA GLY A 272 11.68 -32.37 -14.30
C GLY A 272 10.24 -32.39 -13.78
N MET A 273 9.71 -31.24 -13.36
CA MET A 273 8.27 -31.00 -13.17
C MET A 273 7.71 -30.29 -14.41
N GLN A 274 6.40 -30.42 -14.62
CA GLN A 274 5.64 -29.57 -15.55
C GLN A 274 5.01 -28.43 -14.74
N VAL A 275 5.16 -27.19 -15.20
CA VAL A 275 4.44 -26.03 -14.63
C VAL A 275 3.06 -25.98 -15.31
N ASP A 276 1.99 -26.01 -14.52
CA ASP A 276 0.61 -26.02 -15.03
C ASP A 276 -0.06 -24.65 -14.96
N GLU A 277 0.04 -24.00 -13.79
CA GLU A 277 -0.54 -22.68 -13.49
C GLU A 277 0.44 -21.93 -12.56
N HIS A 278 0.52 -20.61 -12.65
CA HIS A 278 1.16 -19.78 -11.63
C HIS A 278 0.35 -18.48 -11.43
N PHE A 279 0.34 -17.97 -10.20
CA PHE A 279 -0.35 -16.73 -9.84
C PHE A 279 0.43 -15.96 -8.78
N THR A 280 0.39 -14.64 -8.83
CA THR A 280 0.95 -13.76 -7.80
C THR A 280 0.02 -13.64 -6.60
N PHE A 281 0.59 -13.64 -5.39
CA PHE A 281 -0.13 -13.36 -4.15
C PHE A 281 0.75 -12.66 -3.10
N ARG A 282 0.11 -11.86 -2.25
CA ARG A 282 0.73 -11.09 -1.17
C ARG A 282 0.00 -11.36 0.14
N VAL A 283 0.74 -11.42 1.25
CA VAL A 283 0.16 -11.68 2.58
C VAL A 283 0.58 -10.58 3.54
N THR A 284 -0.39 -9.90 4.13
CA THR A 284 -0.14 -8.96 5.22
C THR A 284 -0.31 -9.68 6.55
N ARG A 285 0.65 -9.51 7.46
CA ARG A 285 0.68 -10.14 8.78
C ARG A 285 0.95 -9.08 9.84
N ASN A 286 0.44 -9.31 11.04
CA ASN A 286 0.83 -8.55 12.22
C ASN A 286 2.35 -8.57 12.41
N GLU A 287 3.03 -7.43 12.31
CA GLU A 287 4.45 -7.29 12.66
C GLU A 287 4.66 -7.37 14.18
N ASP A 288 5.90 -7.59 14.63
CA ASP A 288 6.19 -7.70 16.06
C ASP A 288 5.78 -6.42 16.80
N LEU A 289 5.12 -6.58 17.96
CA LEU A 289 4.45 -5.51 18.70
C LEU A 289 5.23 -4.18 18.78
N GLU A 290 4.75 -3.17 18.07
CA GLU A 290 4.68 -1.83 18.64
C GLU A 290 3.53 -1.81 19.67
N VAL A 291 3.80 -1.22 20.84
CA VAL A 291 2.83 -1.12 21.93
C VAL A 291 2.01 0.14 21.69
N GLU A 292 0.71 -0.01 21.41
CA GLU A 292 -0.22 1.11 21.33
C GLU A 292 -0.24 1.86 22.68
N GLU A 293 0.27 3.10 22.72
CA GLU A 293 0.42 3.89 23.96
C GLU A 293 -0.93 4.23 24.65
N ASP A 294 -2.03 4.09 23.91
CA ASP A 294 -3.40 4.40 24.36
C ASP A 294 -3.96 3.39 25.41
N ASP A 295 -3.45 2.15 25.48
CA ASP A 295 -4.04 1.03 26.24
C ASP A 295 -3.42 0.81 27.66
N ALA A 296 -3.16 1.91 28.38
CA ALA A 296 -2.39 1.93 29.63
C ALA A 296 -2.96 1.09 30.80
N GLU A 297 -4.28 0.82 30.86
CA GLU A 297 -4.92 0.24 32.05
C GLU A 297 -4.83 -1.30 32.19
N ASN A 298 -4.42 -2.04 31.16
CA ASN A 298 -4.34 -3.51 31.23
C ASN A 298 -3.05 -4.14 30.63
N LEU A 299 -2.05 -3.31 30.36
CA LEU A 299 -0.79 -3.66 29.70
C LEU A 299 -0.14 -4.95 30.23
N LEU A 300 -0.10 -5.14 31.56
CA LEU A 300 0.57 -6.27 32.20
C LEU A 300 -0.08 -7.64 31.84
N LYS A 301 -1.42 -7.70 31.80
CA LYS A 301 -2.16 -8.95 31.50
C LYS A 301 -2.19 -9.28 30.01
N ALA A 302 -2.07 -8.27 29.15
CA ALA A 302 -1.83 -8.48 27.73
C ALA A 302 -0.47 -9.15 27.53
N LEU A 303 0.60 -8.54 28.05
CA LEU A 303 1.98 -8.98 27.91
C LEU A 303 2.22 -10.43 28.39
N GLU A 304 1.65 -10.82 29.53
CA GLU A 304 1.78 -12.20 30.07
C GLU A 304 1.13 -13.27 29.18
N LYS A 305 -0.01 -12.99 28.54
CA LYS A 305 -0.64 -13.91 27.58
C LYS A 305 0.10 -13.93 26.24
N GLU A 306 0.75 -12.84 25.89
CA GLU A 306 1.42 -12.62 24.60
C GLU A 306 2.70 -13.44 24.45
N LEU A 307 3.53 -13.44 25.51
CA LEU A 307 4.79 -14.19 25.57
C LEU A 307 4.61 -15.71 25.32
N LEU A 308 3.42 -16.25 25.58
CA LEU A 308 3.08 -17.67 25.41
C LEU A 308 2.60 -18.06 24.01
N ARG A 309 2.22 -17.12 23.14
CA ARG A 309 1.72 -17.41 21.78
C ARG A 309 2.79 -17.30 20.68
N ARG A 310 4.05 -17.12 21.08
CA ARG A 310 5.17 -16.78 20.22
C ARG A 310 5.46 -17.85 19.15
N ARG A 311 5.15 -17.53 17.89
CA ARG A 311 6.11 -17.77 16.79
C ARG A 311 5.88 -16.92 15.54
N PHE A 312 4.64 -16.64 15.14
CA PHE A 312 4.34 -15.83 13.96
C PHE A 312 3.04 -15.04 14.12
N GLY A 313 2.98 -13.83 13.56
CA GLY A 313 1.75 -13.04 13.45
C GLY A 313 0.72 -13.72 12.55
N GLN A 314 -0.56 -13.67 12.91
CA GLN A 314 -1.64 -14.15 12.05
C GLN A 314 -1.69 -13.36 10.74
N ALA A 315 -2.10 -14.03 9.66
CA ALA A 315 -2.39 -13.35 8.40
C ALA A 315 -3.69 -12.56 8.58
N VAL A 316 -3.65 -11.28 8.20
CA VAL A 316 -4.77 -10.33 8.41
C VAL A 316 -5.38 -9.85 7.10
N ARG A 317 -4.68 -10.05 5.97
CA ARG A 317 -5.10 -9.75 4.60
C ARG A 317 -4.37 -10.69 3.63
N LEU A 318 -5.06 -11.14 2.59
CA LEU A 318 -4.51 -11.91 1.47
C LEU A 318 -4.90 -11.23 0.16
N GLU A 319 -3.92 -10.70 -0.57
CA GLU A 319 -4.12 -10.15 -1.92
C GLU A 319 -3.74 -11.23 -2.94
N VAL A 320 -4.56 -11.39 -3.98
CA VAL A 320 -4.38 -12.37 -5.06
C VAL A 320 -4.75 -11.74 -6.40
N GLU A 321 -4.18 -12.22 -7.49
CA GLU A 321 -4.63 -11.84 -8.83
C GLU A 321 -6.10 -12.25 -9.06
N GLU A 322 -6.87 -11.42 -9.75
CA GLU A 322 -8.31 -11.62 -9.97
C GLU A 322 -8.63 -12.92 -10.74
N ASP A 323 -7.73 -13.37 -11.62
CA ASP A 323 -7.86 -14.59 -12.41
C ASP A 323 -7.38 -15.87 -11.70
N ILE A 324 -6.97 -15.78 -10.42
CA ILE A 324 -6.46 -16.90 -9.64
C ILE A 324 -7.40 -18.11 -9.66
N SER A 325 -6.84 -19.29 -9.97
CA SER A 325 -7.67 -20.50 -10.06
C SER A 325 -8.29 -20.84 -8.70
N LYS A 326 -9.61 -21.14 -8.69
CA LYS A 326 -10.39 -21.44 -7.47
C LYS A 326 -9.80 -22.56 -6.61
N ARG A 327 -8.94 -23.41 -7.20
CA ARG A 327 -8.16 -24.45 -6.52
C ARG A 327 -7.01 -23.86 -5.71
N VAL A 328 -6.20 -23.00 -6.34
CA VAL A 328 -5.06 -22.32 -5.67
C VAL A 328 -5.58 -21.37 -4.59
N LEU A 329 -6.63 -20.60 -4.85
CA LEU A 329 -7.22 -19.71 -3.86
C LEU A 329 -7.69 -20.45 -2.59
N LYS A 330 -8.45 -21.55 -2.76
CA LYS A 330 -8.90 -22.39 -1.63
C LYS A 330 -7.74 -23.00 -0.85
N LEU A 331 -6.63 -23.32 -1.50
CA LEU A 331 -5.43 -23.78 -0.82
C LEU A 331 -4.81 -22.65 0.02
N LEU A 332 -4.58 -21.47 -0.57
CA LEU A 332 -4.00 -20.32 0.13
C LEU A 332 -4.84 -19.90 1.34
N VAL A 333 -6.17 -19.74 1.18
CA VAL A 333 -7.09 -19.38 2.27
C VAL A 333 -7.02 -20.39 3.42
N ARG A 334 -7.06 -21.69 3.10
CA ARG A 334 -6.98 -22.77 4.10
C ARG A 334 -5.66 -22.79 4.86
N GLU A 335 -4.53 -22.75 4.15
CA GLU A 335 -3.20 -22.89 4.76
C GLU A 335 -2.73 -21.63 5.49
N LEU A 336 -3.16 -20.44 5.03
CA LEU A 336 -2.85 -19.17 5.70
C LEU A 336 -3.79 -18.87 6.89
N GLY A 337 -4.95 -19.53 6.96
CA GLY A 337 -5.95 -19.33 8.01
C GLY A 337 -6.66 -17.98 7.94
N VAL A 338 -6.83 -17.46 6.73
CA VAL A 338 -7.43 -16.14 6.43
C VAL A 338 -8.95 -16.31 6.27
N ARG A 339 -9.76 -15.30 6.64
CA ARG A 339 -11.21 -15.32 6.38
C ARG A 339 -11.49 -14.93 4.93
N ASP A 340 -12.62 -15.37 4.37
CA ASP A 340 -13.02 -14.95 3.03
C ASP A 340 -13.16 -13.41 2.91
N ASP A 341 -13.62 -12.73 3.98
CA ASP A 341 -13.73 -11.26 4.05
C ASP A 341 -12.36 -10.53 4.04
N ASP A 342 -11.27 -11.26 4.33
CA ASP A 342 -9.89 -10.75 4.37
C ASP A 342 -9.12 -11.04 3.06
N VAL A 343 -9.81 -11.59 2.04
CA VAL A 343 -9.27 -11.91 0.71
C VAL A 343 -9.63 -10.81 -0.29
N LEU A 344 -8.63 -10.31 -1.00
CA LEU A 344 -8.77 -9.26 -2.02
C LEU A 344 -8.27 -9.79 -3.37
N PRO A 345 -9.18 -10.21 -4.28
CA PRO A 345 -8.88 -10.39 -5.69
C PRO A 345 -8.68 -9.02 -6.35
N LEU A 346 -7.54 -8.81 -7.00
CA LEU A 346 -7.18 -7.51 -7.58
C LEU A 346 -6.58 -7.70 -8.98
N PRO A 347 -6.78 -6.74 -9.91
CA PRO A 347 -6.06 -6.71 -11.18
C PRO A 347 -4.54 -6.65 -10.95
N ALA A 348 -3.77 -7.35 -11.80
CA ALA A 348 -2.31 -7.24 -11.82
C ALA A 348 -1.85 -5.86 -12.35
N PRO A 349 -0.70 -5.33 -11.89
CA PRO A 349 0.23 -5.92 -10.93
C PRO A 349 -0.23 -5.70 -9.48
N LEU A 350 -0.07 -6.73 -8.64
CA LEU A 350 -0.16 -6.59 -7.20
C LEU A 350 1.03 -5.80 -6.64
N ASP A 351 0.85 -5.21 -5.45
CA ASP A 351 1.85 -4.42 -4.74
C ASP A 351 2.32 -3.16 -5.47
N LEU A 352 1.44 -2.15 -5.55
CA LEU A 352 1.75 -0.86 -6.16
C LEU A 352 2.82 -0.04 -5.42
N THR A 353 3.41 -0.54 -4.31
CA THR A 353 4.64 0.05 -3.77
C THR A 353 5.82 -0.03 -4.76
N GLY A 354 5.75 -0.94 -5.74
CA GLY A 354 6.68 -1.00 -6.87
C GLY A 354 6.73 0.27 -7.72
N LEU A 355 5.69 1.11 -7.70
CA LEU A 355 5.65 2.39 -8.41
C LEU A 355 6.65 3.43 -7.87
N ASN A 356 7.26 3.21 -6.69
CA ASN A 356 8.40 4.02 -6.25
C ASN A 356 9.57 3.97 -7.24
N VAL A 357 9.81 2.83 -7.91
CA VAL A 357 10.86 2.73 -8.95
C VAL A 357 10.55 3.65 -10.13
N ILE A 358 9.26 3.82 -10.48
CA ILE A 358 8.80 4.76 -11.50
C ILE A 358 8.95 6.21 -11.01
N HIS A 359 8.61 6.51 -9.75
CA HIS A 359 8.84 7.84 -9.17
C HIS A 359 10.32 8.21 -9.14
N ASP A 360 11.24 7.27 -8.95
CA ASP A 360 12.67 7.55 -8.85
C ASP A 360 13.32 7.94 -10.20
N LEU A 361 12.74 7.56 -11.35
CA LEU A 361 13.24 7.90 -12.70
C LEU A 361 13.58 9.40 -12.86
N ASP A 362 14.66 9.74 -13.58
CA ASP A 362 15.08 11.14 -13.76
C ASP A 362 14.23 11.89 -14.80
N ARG A 363 12.99 12.21 -14.43
CA ARG A 363 12.05 13.04 -15.21
C ARG A 363 11.62 14.29 -14.41
N PRO A 364 12.46 15.34 -14.30
CA PRO A 364 12.16 16.49 -13.44
C PRO A 364 10.91 17.29 -13.82
N HIS A 365 10.41 17.17 -15.05
CA HIS A 365 9.18 17.80 -15.52
C HIS A 365 7.90 17.05 -15.09
N LEU A 366 8.02 15.78 -14.67
CA LEU A 366 6.91 14.94 -14.18
C LEU A 366 6.86 14.85 -12.65
N LYS A 367 7.72 15.59 -11.94
CA LYS A 367 7.84 15.63 -10.48
C LYS A 367 7.49 17.02 -9.93
N TYR A 368 7.30 17.13 -8.63
CA TYR A 368 7.27 18.45 -8.00
C TYR A 368 8.60 19.18 -8.21
N LYS A 369 8.54 20.50 -8.41
CA LYS A 369 9.74 21.35 -8.45
C LYS A 369 10.52 21.18 -7.15
N LYS A 370 11.76 20.69 -7.25
CA LYS A 370 12.66 20.47 -6.12
C LYS A 370 12.75 21.72 -5.23
N PHE A 371 12.23 21.60 -4.02
CA PHE A 371 12.39 22.60 -2.97
C PHE A 371 13.76 22.45 -2.30
N VAL A 372 14.45 23.57 -2.07
CA VAL A 372 15.75 23.60 -1.39
C VAL A 372 15.55 24.29 -0.04
N PRO A 373 15.64 23.58 1.10
CA PRO A 373 15.45 24.18 2.42
C PRO A 373 16.51 25.22 2.74
N VAL A 374 16.07 26.36 3.28
CA VAL A 374 16.94 27.49 3.65
C VAL A 374 17.42 27.38 5.09
N THR A 375 18.52 28.04 5.45
CA THR A 375 18.87 28.18 6.89
C THR A 375 17.87 29.09 7.57
N ALA A 376 17.41 28.70 8.76
CA ALA A 376 16.43 29.49 9.50
C ALA A 376 16.93 30.90 9.81
N LYS A 377 16.09 31.91 9.60
CA LYS A 377 16.48 33.34 9.78
C LYS A 377 16.95 33.65 11.20
N GLY A 378 16.47 32.92 12.21
CA GLY A 378 16.95 33.07 13.58
C GLY A 378 18.42 32.66 13.77
N ILE A 379 18.95 31.78 12.90
CA ILE A 379 20.30 31.21 12.97
C ILE A 379 21.29 32.05 12.15
N SER A 380 20.94 32.41 10.90
CA SER A 380 21.74 33.30 10.07
C SER A 380 20.85 34.24 9.26
N ASP A 381 21.11 35.54 9.37
CA ASP A 381 20.43 36.58 8.59
C ASP A 381 21.04 36.76 7.17
N VAL A 382 22.24 36.20 6.92
CA VAL A 382 22.99 36.31 5.65
C VAL A 382 23.64 34.97 5.31
N GLU A 383 23.78 34.64 4.02
CA GLU A 383 24.64 33.54 3.57
C GLU A 383 26.12 33.89 3.81
N SER A 384 26.80 33.06 4.59
CA SER A 384 28.24 33.21 4.89
C SER A 384 28.98 31.91 4.56
N ALA A 385 30.24 32.03 4.16
CA ALA A 385 31.15 30.88 4.02
C ALA A 385 31.49 30.22 5.37
N SER A 386 31.31 30.92 6.48
CA SER A 386 31.43 30.36 7.84
C SER A 386 30.08 29.85 8.33
N MET A 387 30.04 28.63 8.90
CA MET A 387 28.82 28.17 9.57
C MET A 387 28.50 29.08 10.77
N PRO A 388 27.21 29.42 10.99
CA PRO A 388 26.80 30.34 12.05
C PRO A 388 26.97 29.75 13.45
N ASP A 389 27.29 30.59 14.43
CA ASP A 389 27.29 30.19 15.85
C ASP A 389 25.84 30.14 16.36
N ILE A 390 25.29 28.93 16.43
CA ILE A 390 23.91 28.69 16.89
C ILE A 390 23.76 29.06 18.37
N PHE A 391 24.79 28.82 19.20
CA PHE A 391 24.73 29.25 20.59
C PHE A 391 24.67 30.78 20.72
N ALA A 392 25.37 31.54 19.86
CA ALA A 392 25.22 32.99 19.82
C ALA A 392 23.85 33.44 19.28
N ALA A 393 23.29 32.72 18.31
CA ALA A 393 21.92 32.97 17.84
C ALA A 393 20.90 32.82 18.95
N ILE A 394 20.87 31.66 19.63
CA ILE A 394 19.95 31.34 20.72
C ILE A 394 20.14 32.28 21.93
N ARG A 395 21.39 32.67 22.25
CA ARG A 395 21.66 33.67 23.31
C ARG A 395 21.07 35.06 23.02
N ARG A 396 20.80 35.42 21.76
CA ARG A 396 20.21 36.71 21.38
C ARG A 396 18.68 36.70 21.42
N LYS A 397 18.06 35.60 20.99
CA LYS A 397 16.61 35.41 20.92
C LYS A 397 16.28 33.93 20.76
N GLU A 398 15.05 33.55 21.12
CA GLU A 398 14.51 32.25 20.76
C GLU A 398 14.49 32.06 19.24
N VAL A 399 14.76 30.84 18.80
CA VAL A 399 14.84 30.46 17.38
C VAL A 399 13.81 29.36 17.14
N LEU A 400 12.72 29.71 16.46
CA LEU A 400 11.81 28.73 15.87
C LEU A 400 12.42 28.25 14.53
N VAL A 401 12.31 26.95 14.27
CA VAL A 401 12.70 26.33 13.00
C VAL A 401 11.50 25.56 12.43
N HIS A 402 11.17 25.80 11.16
CA HIS A 402 10.00 25.21 10.51
C HIS A 402 10.42 24.25 9.38
N HIS A 403 10.49 22.95 9.70
CA HIS A 403 10.72 21.90 8.72
C HIS A 403 9.44 21.58 7.92
N PRO A 404 9.54 21.18 6.64
CA PRO A 404 10.76 20.98 5.84
C PRO A 404 11.28 22.26 5.16
N TYR A 405 10.65 23.42 5.37
CA TYR A 405 10.99 24.68 4.69
C TYR A 405 12.38 25.21 5.07
N GLU A 406 12.76 25.03 6.33
CA GLU A 406 14.07 25.35 6.87
C GLU A 406 14.90 24.07 7.06
N SER A 407 16.19 24.14 6.78
CA SER A 407 17.09 22.98 6.69
C SER A 407 17.42 22.39 8.06
N PHE A 408 17.11 21.11 8.26
CA PHE A 408 17.53 20.35 9.45
C PHE A 408 19.07 20.26 9.56
N ALA A 409 19.78 20.20 8.42
CA ALA A 409 21.23 20.08 8.38
C ALA A 409 21.96 21.35 8.87
N THR A 410 21.45 22.55 8.55
CA THR A 410 22.04 23.83 8.99
C THR A 410 21.43 24.37 10.29
N SER A 411 20.42 23.69 10.84
CA SER A 411 19.82 24.00 12.15
C SER A 411 20.15 22.90 13.18
N VAL A 412 19.28 21.92 13.37
CA VAL A 412 19.38 20.91 14.44
C VAL A 412 20.66 20.09 14.36
N GLN A 413 21.03 19.59 13.17
CA GLN A 413 22.26 18.81 13.01
C GLN A 413 23.51 19.66 13.26
N HIS A 414 23.50 20.93 12.84
CA HIS A 414 24.60 21.86 13.11
C HIS A 414 24.68 22.23 14.59
N PHE A 415 23.54 22.38 15.28
CA PHE A 415 23.50 22.64 16.72
C PHE A 415 24.14 21.50 17.52
N ILE A 416 23.77 20.25 17.23
CA ILE A 416 24.36 19.07 17.90
C ILE A 416 25.85 18.93 17.55
N ARG A 417 26.26 19.20 16.31
CA ARG A 417 27.69 19.19 15.91
C ARG A 417 28.49 20.24 16.68
N GLN A 418 28.03 21.48 16.70
CA GLN A 418 28.69 22.57 17.43
C GLN A 418 28.73 22.28 18.94
N ALA A 419 27.68 21.65 19.49
CA ALA A 419 27.65 21.23 20.90
C ALA A 419 28.65 20.11 21.24
N ALA A 420 28.91 19.20 20.31
CA ALA A 420 29.90 18.13 20.48
C ALA A 420 31.36 18.64 20.37
N GLU A 421 31.57 19.78 19.70
CA GLU A 421 32.90 20.39 19.49
C GLU A 421 33.24 21.50 20.50
N ASP A 422 32.27 22.12 21.17
CA ASP A 422 32.50 23.21 22.14
C ASP A 422 32.97 22.66 23.52
N PRO A 423 34.21 22.95 23.97
CA PRO A 423 34.72 22.49 25.28
C PRO A 423 33.98 23.07 26.49
N LYS A 424 33.03 23.99 26.30
CA LYS A 424 32.15 24.52 27.36
C LYS A 424 30.87 23.70 27.56
N VAL A 425 30.55 22.78 26.65
CA VAL A 425 29.37 21.91 26.79
C VAL A 425 29.70 20.77 27.75
N LEU A 426 28.97 20.71 28.86
CA LEU A 426 29.20 19.71 29.92
C LEU A 426 28.41 18.40 29.69
N ALA A 427 27.26 18.49 29.01
CA ALA A 427 26.39 17.37 28.70
C ALA A 427 25.41 17.75 27.59
N ILE A 428 25.06 16.76 26.76
CA ILE A 428 23.95 16.81 25.82
C ILE A 428 22.91 15.81 26.32
N LYS A 429 21.65 16.22 26.39
CA LYS A 429 20.51 15.34 26.67
C LYS A 429 19.50 15.50 25.54
N GLN A 430 19.10 14.38 24.97
CA GLN A 430 18.16 14.28 23.87
C GLN A 430 17.36 12.99 24.07
N THR A 431 16.09 13.03 23.71
CA THR A 431 15.20 11.87 23.55
C THR A 431 15.21 11.41 22.10
#